data_AF-A0AAU1X1W4-F1
#
_entry.id   AF-A0AAU1X1W4-F1
#
_cell.length_a   1.000
_cell.length_b   1.000
_cell.length_c   1.000
_cell.angle_alpha   90.00
_cell.angle_beta   90.00
_cell.angle_gamma   90.00
#
_symmetry.space_group_name_H-M   'P 1'
#
loop_
_entity.id
_entity.type
_entity.pdbx_description
1 polymer ?
#
loop_
_entity_poly.entity_id
_entity_poly.type
_entity_poly.pdbx_seq_one_letter_code
_entity_poly.pdbx_strand_id
1 'polypeptide(L)' 'MTVDPNFDRTWEYRFYDERGLITLDRFPQGVGVSYGADADAWRAAELFEREHGVAVNRIERDEPATGQWKDVPKL' A
#
# COMPACT_ATOMS: atom_id res chain seq x y z
N MET A 1 5.71 -29.94 0.50
CA MET A 1 5.55 -28.58 1.03
C MET A 1 5.20 -27.70 -0.16
N THR A 2 3.91 -27.57 -0.44
CA THR A 2 3.42 -26.76 -1.57
C THR A 2 3.55 -25.32 -1.13
N VAL A 3 4.58 -24.63 -1.59
CA VAL A 3 4.63 -23.16 -1.50
C VAL A 3 3.41 -22.66 -2.27
N ASP A 4 2.46 -22.10 -1.53
CA ASP A 4 1.30 -21.46 -2.13
C ASP A 4 1.85 -20.35 -3.04
N PRO A 5 1.62 -20.35 -4.35
CA PRO A 5 2.19 -19.34 -5.25
C PRO A 5 1.68 -17.92 -4.98
N ASN A 6 0.75 -17.75 -4.02
CA ASN A 6 0.30 -16.47 -3.49
C ASN A 6 1.14 -15.95 -2.31
N PHE A 7 2.08 -16.75 -1.77
CA PHE A 7 2.92 -16.39 -0.61
C PHE A 7 3.95 -15.28 -0.93
N ASP A 8 4.09 -14.89 -2.20
CA ASP A 8 5.12 -13.96 -2.69
C ASP A 8 4.56 -12.78 -3.53
N ARG A 9 3.25 -12.55 -3.51
CA ARG A 9 2.69 -11.39 -4.21
C ARG A 9 2.89 -10.14 -3.36
N THR A 10 3.82 -9.31 -3.79
CA THR A 10 4.05 -7.98 -3.23
C THR A 10 3.22 -6.98 -4.02
N TRP A 11 2.48 -6.12 -3.34
CA TRP A 11 1.67 -5.07 -3.94
C TRP A 11 2.47 -3.76 -3.93
N GLU A 12 2.44 -3.04 -5.06
CA GLU A 12 3.09 -1.73 -5.17
C GLU A 12 2.09 -0.62 -4.84
N TYR A 13 2.54 0.37 -4.09
CA TYR A 13 1.73 1.47 -3.57
C TYR A 13 2.37 2.81 -3.89
N ARG A 14 1.54 3.79 -4.23
CA ARG A 14 1.92 5.19 -4.45
C ARG A 14 1.26 6.05 -3.39
N PHE A 15 2.06 6.88 -2.74
CA PHE A 15 1.65 7.77 -1.66
C PHE A 15 1.65 9.20 -2.18
N TYR A 16 0.57 9.93 -1.92
CA TYR A 16 0.38 11.29 -2.41
C TYR A 16 0.12 12.27 -1.26
N ASP A 17 0.58 13.52 -1.43
CA ASP A 17 0.18 14.68 -0.64
C ASP A 17 -0.60 15.68 -1.53
N GLU A 18 -0.81 16.89 -1.01
CA GLU A 18 -1.44 17.99 -1.76
C GLU A 18 -0.64 18.45 -3.00
N ARG A 19 0.65 18.10 -3.08
CA ARG A 19 1.60 18.52 -4.12
C ARG A 19 1.80 17.44 -5.18
N GLY A 20 1.52 16.19 -4.86
CA GLY A 20 1.56 15.07 -5.80
C GLY A 20 2.16 13.81 -5.19
N LEU A 21 2.82 13.00 -6.02
CA LEU A 21 3.44 11.75 -5.60
C LEU A 21 4.64 12.03 -4.68
N ILE A 22 4.62 11.48 -3.47
CA ILE A 22 5.68 11.60 -2.48
C ILE A 22 6.65 10.42 -2.60
N THR A 23 6.11 9.20 -2.61
CA THR A 23 6.92 7.98 -2.60
C THR A 23 6.16 6.79 -3.19
N LEU A 24 6.91 5.74 -3.53
CA LEU A 24 6.42 4.44 -3.93
C LEU A 24 6.98 3.40 -2.97
N ASP A 25 6.12 2.51 -2.47
CA ASP A 25 6.52 1.46 -1.53
C ASP A 25 5.82 0.13 -1.85
N ARG A 26 6.32 -0.94 -1.25
CA ARG A 26 5.93 -2.32 -1.57
C ARG A 26 5.59 -3.09 -0.31
N PHE A 27 4.35 -3.58 -0.23
CA PHE A 27 3.88 -4.35 0.91
C PHE A 27 3.54 -5.78 0.50
N PRO A 28 3.94 -6.80 1.26
CA PRO A 28 3.52 -8.17 0.99
C PRO A 28 2.00 -8.27 1.16
N GLN A 29 1.31 -8.97 0.25
CA GLN A 29 -0.16 -9.11 0.24
C GLN A 29 -0.74 -9.72 1.54
N GLY A 30 0.11 -10.31 2.40
CA GLY A 30 -0.26 -10.96 3.64
C GLY A 30 -0.82 -12.38 3.43
N VAL A 31 -0.80 -13.20 4.48
CA VAL A 31 -1.40 -14.55 4.47
C VAL A 31 -2.70 -14.49 5.29
N GLY A 32 -3.85 -14.41 4.61
CA GLY A 32 -5.17 -14.42 5.25
C GLY A 32 -5.83 -13.04 5.46
N VAL A 33 -7.08 -13.08 5.93
CA VAL A 33 -8.08 -11.99 5.84
C VAL A 33 -7.93 -10.86 6.87
N SER A 34 -6.94 -10.90 7.76
CA SER A 34 -7.00 -10.12 9.01
C SER A 34 -6.14 -8.85 9.04
N TYR A 35 -5.13 -8.71 8.19
CA TYR A 35 -4.41 -7.46 7.97
C TYR A 35 -3.95 -7.43 6.50
N GLY A 36 -4.72 -6.76 5.65
CA GLY A 36 -4.38 -6.62 4.23
C GLY A 36 -3.29 -5.57 4.05
N ALA A 37 -2.45 -5.75 3.05
CA ALA A 37 -1.39 -4.80 2.65
C ALA A 37 -1.87 -3.34 2.56
N ASP A 38 -3.14 -3.11 2.25
CA ASP A 38 -3.79 -1.79 2.21
C ASP A 38 -3.81 -1.09 3.59
N ALA A 39 -4.09 -1.84 4.66
CA ALA A 39 -4.11 -1.31 6.01
C ALA A 39 -2.69 -0.98 6.48
N ASP A 40 -1.71 -1.81 6.12
CA ASP A 40 -0.31 -1.55 6.45
C ASP A 40 0.25 -0.35 5.67
N ALA A 41 -0.18 -0.13 4.43
CA ALA A 41 0.12 1.09 3.68
C ALA A 41 -0.41 2.34 4.41
N TRP A 42 -1.66 2.33 4.88
CA TRP A 42 -2.20 3.46 5.66
C TRP A 42 -1.48 3.67 7.00
N ARG A 43 -1.08 2.61 7.70
CA ARG A 43 -0.26 2.73 8.92
C ARG A 43 1.12 3.32 8.65
N ALA A 44 1.74 2.93 7.54
CA ALA A 44 3.02 3.51 7.11
C ALA A 44 2.86 5.01 6.80
N ALA A 45 1.76 5.41 6.18
CA ALA A 45 1.41 6.82 5.96
C ALA A 45 1.26 7.60 7.28
N GLU A 46 0.55 7.05 8.28
CA GLU A 46 0.41 7.68 9.61
C GLU A 46 1.76 7.81 10.32
N LEU A 47 2.61 6.79 10.23
CA LEU A 47 3.96 6.83 10.77
C LEU A 47 4.80 7.91 10.08
N PHE A 48 4.72 7.98 8.75
CA PHE A 48 5.44 8.95 7.94
C PHE A 48 5.03 10.39 8.29
N GLU A 49 3.74 10.64 8.50
CA GLU A 49 3.25 11.93 8.98
C GLU A 49 3.80 12.25 10.37
N ARG A 50 3.80 11.28 11.30
CA ARG A 50 4.31 11.50 12.66
C ARG A 50 5.81 11.77 12.71
N GLU A 51 6.60 11.10 11.89
CA GLU A 51 8.07 11.21 11.92
C GLU A 51 8.61 12.34 11.06
N HIS A 52 7.93 12.69 9.96
CA HIS A 52 8.42 13.67 8.99
C HIS A 52 7.52 14.90 8.83
N GLY A 53 6.32 14.92 9.43
CA GLY A 53 5.37 16.02 9.30
C GLY A 53 4.72 16.11 7.91
N VAL A 54 4.75 15.04 7.13
CA VAL A 54 4.19 14.99 5.78
C VAL A 54 2.92 14.15 5.79
N ALA A 55 1.78 14.81 5.63
CA ALA A 55 0.48 14.14 5.60
C ALA A 55 0.22 13.49 4.24
N VAL A 56 0.00 12.18 4.23
CA VAL A 56 -0.46 11.44 3.06
C VAL A 56 -1.98 11.56 2.97
N ASN A 57 -2.48 12.09 1.85
CA ASN A 57 -3.91 12.30 1.63
C ASN A 57 -4.54 11.26 0.71
N ARG A 58 -3.73 10.53 -0.07
CA ARG A 58 -4.20 9.51 -1.01
C ARG A 58 -3.15 8.41 -1.17
N ILE A 59 -3.61 7.17 -1.25
CA ILE A 59 -2.79 6.01 -1.56
C ILE A 59 -3.42 5.31 -2.75
N GLU A 60 -2.62 4.98 -3.75
CA GLU A 60 -3.03 4.13 -4.86
C GLU A 60 -2.23 2.84 -4.84
N ARG A 61 -2.83 1.74 -5.28
CA ARG A 61 -2.21 0.43 -5.38
C ARG A 61 -2.21 -0.08 -6.81
N ASP A 62 -1.11 -0.68 -7.26
CA ASP A 62 -1.05 -1.39 -8.53
C ASP A 62 -1.95 -2.63 -8.52
N GLU A 63 -2.80 -2.75 -9.53
CA GLU A 63 -3.57 -3.95 -9.84
C GLU A 63 -2.90 -4.69 -11.01
N PRO A 64 -2.08 -5.71 -10.75
CA PRO A 64 -1.30 -6.37 -11.80
C PRO A 64 -2.16 -7.08 -12.84
N ALA A 65 -3.40 -7.43 -12.49
CA ALA A 65 -4.35 -8.04 -13.40
C ALA A 65 -4.82 -7.08 -14.51
N THR A 66 -4.85 -5.77 -14.25
CA THR A 66 -5.33 -4.75 -15.19
C THR A 66 -4.25 -3.72 -15.56
N GLY A 67 -3.12 -3.70 -14.86
CA GLY A 67 -2.07 -2.68 -14.98
C GLY A 67 -2.54 -1.27 -14.56
N GLN A 68 -3.61 -1.20 -13.76
CA GLN A 68 -4.21 0.07 -13.33
C GLN A 68 -3.90 0.33 -11.85
N TRP A 69 -3.78 1.62 -11.52
CA TRP A 69 -3.67 2.06 -10.14
C TRP A 69 -5.07 2.27 -9.56
N LYS A 70 -5.35 1.60 -8.44
CA LYS A 70 -6.63 1.69 -7.73
C LYS A 70 -6.48 2.51 -6.46
N ASP A 71 -7.41 3.41 -6.24
CA ASP A 71 -7.49 4.15 -4.97
C ASP A 71 -7.73 3.18 -3.80
N VAL A 72 -6.93 3.34 -2.75
CA VAL A 72 -7.03 2.55 -1.53
C VAL A 72 -7.83 3.36 -0.51
N PRO A 73 -9.09 2.98 -0.22
CA PRO A 73 -9.90 3.73 0.72
C PRO A 73 -9.27 3.69 2.11
N LYS A 74 -9.32 4.82 2.82
CA LYS A 74 -8.93 4.89 4.22
C LYS A 74 -9.93 4.09 5.06
N LEU A 75 -9.43 3.14 5.85
CA LEU A 75 -10.21 2.27 6.74
C LEU A 75 -10.62 2.99 8.02
#